data_AF-A0A1F4YE53-F1
#
_entry.id   AF-A0A1F4YE53-F1
#
_cell.length_a   1.000
_cell.length_b   1.000
_cell.length_c   1.000
_cell.angle_alpha   90.00
_cell.angle_beta   90.00
_cell.angle_gamma   90.00
#
_symmetry.space_group_name_H-M   'P 1'
#
loop_
_entity.id
_entity.type
_entity.pdbx_description
1 polymer ?
#
loop_
_entity_poly.entity_id
_entity_poly.type
_entity_poly.pdbx_seq_one_letter_code
_entity_poly.pdbx_strand_id
1 'polypeptide(L)' 'MGIDWTNLFKKYKNLWVALKDDEKTVIASGRTAKQAWDEARKKGASNPILTRIPGRLISYVGESK' A
#
# COMPACT_ATOMS: atom_id res chain seq x y z
N MET A 1 -9.41 -12.61 -12.80
CA MET A 1 -9.08 -12.95 -11.40
C MET A 1 -8.58 -11.68 -10.72
N GLY A 2 -9.27 -11.22 -9.68
CA GLY A 2 -8.87 -10.02 -8.93
C GLY A 2 -7.75 -10.33 -7.94
N ILE A 3 -6.88 -9.36 -7.71
CA ILE A 3 -5.91 -9.43 -6.60
C ILE A 3 -6.71 -9.24 -5.31
N ASP A 4 -6.60 -10.17 -4.36
CA ASP A 4 -7.26 -10.05 -3.06
C ASP A 4 -6.41 -9.15 -2.14
N TRP A 5 -6.82 -7.89 -2.03
CA TRP A 5 -6.16 -6.90 -1.17
C TRP A 5 -6.67 -6.93 0.28
N THR A 6 -7.57 -7.86 0.62
CA THR A 6 -8.25 -7.89 1.93
C THR A 6 -7.26 -8.12 3.07
N ASN A 7 -6.33 -9.04 2.87
CA ASN A 7 -5.30 -9.36 3.87
C ASN A 7 -4.26 -8.24 4.00
N LEU A 8 -3.94 -7.58 2.89
CA LEU A 8 -3.05 -6.42 2.87
C LEU A 8 -3.68 -5.26 3.65
N PHE A 9 -4.95 -4.97 3.36
CA PHE A 9 -5.70 -3.92 4.03
C PHE A 9 -5.79 -4.16 5.53
N LYS A 10 -6.10 -5.40 5.97
CA LYS A 10 -6.15 -5.75 7.40
C LYS A 10 -4.81 -5.55 8.10
N LYS A 11 -3.70 -5.94 7.45
CA LYS A 11 -2.36 -5.91 8.06
C LYS A 11 -1.73 -4.52 8.06
N TYR A 12 -2.00 -3.71 7.04
CA TYR A 12 -1.35 -2.40 6.83
C TYR A 12 -2.31 -1.21 6.92
N LYS A 13 -3.47 -1.38 7.56
CA LYS A 13 -4.45 -0.31 7.78
C LYS A 13 -3.82 0.91 8.44
N ASN A 14 -4.09 2.12 7.91
CA ASN A 14 -3.49 3.39 8.34
C ASN A 14 -1.96 3.49 8.20
N LEU A 15 -1.32 2.59 7.46
CA LEU A 15 0.11 2.62 7.20
C LEU A 15 0.41 3.00 5.76
N TRP A 16 1.61 3.52 5.57
CA TRP A 16 2.26 3.66 4.28
C TRP A 16 2.91 2.33 3.92
N VAL A 17 2.68 1.89 2.70
CA VAL A 17 3.19 0.63 2.16
C VAL A 17 4.01 0.96 0.93
N ALA A 18 5.23 0.42 0.88
CA ALA A 18 6.11 0.49 -0.27
C ALA A 18 5.98 -0.82 -1.06
N LEU A 19 5.37 -0.71 -2.24
CA LEU A 19 5.16 -1.81 -3.17
C LEU A 19 6.31 -1.87 -4.18
N LYS A 20 6.58 -3.08 -4.66
CA LYS A 20 7.47 -3.34 -5.79
C LYS A 20 6.80 -2.91 -7.12
N ASP A 21 7.58 -2.85 -8.20
CA ASP A 21 7.09 -2.60 -9.57
C ASP A 21 5.98 -3.58 -10.00
N ASP A 22 5.93 -4.77 -9.40
CA ASP A 22 4.89 -5.77 -9.60
C ASP A 22 3.52 -5.40 -8.98
N GLU A 23 3.43 -4.26 -8.28
CA GLU A 23 2.26 -3.73 -7.52
C GLU A 23 1.68 -4.67 -6.45
N LYS A 24 2.14 -5.92 -6.36
CA LYS A 24 1.63 -6.96 -5.47
C LYS A 24 2.53 -7.18 -4.26
N THR A 25 3.83 -6.95 -4.42
CA THR A 25 4.83 -7.30 -3.41
C THR A 25 5.09 -6.13 -2.48
N VAL A 26 4.74 -6.28 -1.22
CA VAL A 26 5.09 -5.32 -0.16
C VAL A 26 6.53 -5.51 0.25
N ILE A 27 7.34 -4.49 0.00
CA ILE A 27 8.76 -4.48 0.39
C ILE A 27 8.90 -3.94 1.81
N ALA A 28 8.20 -2.84 2.11
CA ALA A 28 8.26 -2.19 3.42
C ALA A 28 6.94 -1.53 3.79
N SER A 29 6.78 -1.22 5.08
CA SER A 29 5.62 -0.51 5.61
C SER A 29 5.99 0.37 6.78
N GLY A 30 5.43 1.56 6.88
CA GLY A 30 5.71 2.49 7.96
C GLY A 30 4.53 3.40 8.29
N ARG A 31 4.64 4.16 9.38
CA ARG A 31 3.61 5.15 9.74
C ARG A 31 3.66 6.39 8.85
N THR A 32 4.79 6.62 8.19
CA THR A 32 5.04 7.76 7.31
C THR A 32 5.60 7.29 5.97
N ALA A 33 5.36 8.08 4.91
CA ALA A 33 5.89 7.83 3.58
C ALA A 33 7.42 7.69 3.60
N LYS A 34 8.10 8.54 4.38
CA LYS A 34 9.56 8.54 4.53
C LYS A 34 10.09 7.23 5.14
N GLN A 35 9.44 6.71 6.18
CA GLN A 35 9.83 5.43 6.77
C GLN A 35 9.68 4.28 5.78
N ALA A 36 8.53 4.18 5.12
CA ALA A 36 8.29 3.14 4.13
C ALA A 36 9.29 3.23 2.95
N TRP A 37 9.64 4.44 2.52
CA TRP A 37 10.62 4.68 1.46
C TRP A 37 12.04 4.28 1.86
N ASP A 38 12.48 4.68 3.06
CA ASP A 38 13.82 4.39 3.56
C ASP A 38 14.04 2.89 3.77
N GLU A 39 13.05 2.21 4.35
CA GLU A 39 13.06 0.75 4.53
C GLU A 39 13.02 0.00 3.19
N ALA A 40 12.25 0.49 2.21
CA ALA A 40 12.21 -0.12 0.89
C ALA A 40 13.55 0.01 0.16
N ARG A 41 14.21 1.18 0.24
CA ARG A 41 15.56 1.39 -0.31
C ARG A 41 16.59 0.50 0.36
N LYS A 42 16.55 0.34 1.69
CA LYS A 42 17.43 -0.58 2.43
C LYS A 42 17.28 -2.04 1.96
N LYS A 43 16.12 -2.42 1.45
CA LYS A 43 15.84 -3.75 0.90
C LYS A 43 16.15 -3.88 -0.60
N GLY A 44 16.75 -2.87 -1.22
CA GLY A 44 17.14 -2.91 -2.64
C GLY A 44 16.05 -2.48 -3.61
N ALA A 45 14.96 -1.85 -3.15
CA ALA A 45 13.97 -1.27 -4.04
C ALA A 45 14.46 0.10 -4.56
N SER A 46 14.88 0.15 -5.82
CA SER A 46 15.34 1.40 -6.44
C SER A 46 14.23 2.43 -6.61
N ASN A 47 13.01 1.96 -6.94
CA ASN A 47 11.86 2.84 -7.19
C ASN A 47 10.55 2.23 -6.65
N PRO A 48 10.35 2.16 -5.32
CA PRO A 48 9.17 1.58 -4.72
C PRO A 48 7.93 2.48 -4.92
N ILE A 49 6.78 1.88 -5.18
CA ILE A 49 5.49 2.59 -5.26
C ILE A 49 4.97 2.80 -3.85
N LEU A 50 4.87 4.06 -3.41
CA LEU A 50 4.33 4.41 -2.10
C LEU A 50 2.81 4.52 -2.15
N THR A 51 2.14 3.67 -1.38
CA THR A 51 0.68 3.67 -1.26
C THR A 51 0.28 3.87 0.20
N ARG A 52 -0.58 4.85 0.46
CA ARG A 52 -1.18 5.03 1.78
C ARG A 52 -2.45 4.20 1.88
N ILE A 53 -2.47 3.23 2.78
CA ILE A 53 -3.65 2.41 3.01
C ILE A 53 -4.61 3.17 3.93
N PRO A 54 -5.85 3.46 3.47
CA PRO A 54 -6.81 4.20 4.27
C PRO A 54 -7.23 3.38 5.50
N GLY A 55 -7.54 4.06 6.61
CA GLY A 55 -8.06 3.39 7.82
C GLY A 55 -9.48 2.85 7.66
N ARG A 56 -10.25 3.43 6.75
CA ARG A 56 -11.63 3.03 6.47
C ARG A 56 -11.78 2.87 4.97
N LEU A 57 -12.37 1.76 4.56
CA LEU A 57 -12.91 1.59 3.21
C LEU A 57 -14.21 2.38 3.17
N ILE A 58 -14.11 3.64 2.75
CA ILE A 58 -15.30 4.45 2.45
C ILE A 58 -15.60 4.16 0.98
N SER A 59 -16.50 3.20 0.75
CA SER A 59 -16.97 2.86 -0.59
C SER A 59 -17.94 3.94 -1.05
N TYR A 60 -17.64 4.60 -2.16
CA TYR A 60 -18.58 5.49 -2.83
C TYR A 60 -19.21 4.72 -3.98
N VAL A 61 -20.53 4.58 -3.96
CA VAL A 61 -21.30 4.06 -5.10
C VAL A 61 -21.95 5.26 -5.77
N GLY A 62 -21.50 5.58 -6.98
CA GLY A 62 -22.18 6.55 -7.82
C GLY A 62 -23.36 5.87 -8.51
N GLU A 63 -24.58 6.28 -8.17
CA GLU A 63 -25.75 6.03 -9.01
C GLU A 63 -25.82 7.19 -10.02
N SER A 64 -25.50 6.91 -11.29
CA SER A 64 -25.87 7.82 -12.38
C SER A 64 -27.28 7.44 -12.82
N LYS A 65 -28.24 8.34 -12.60
CA LYS A 65 -29.59 8.22 -13.13
C LYS A 65 -29.69 8.80 -14.53
#